data_AF-A0A2S5LER2-F1
#
_entry.id   AF-A0A2S5LER2-F1
#
_cell.length_a   1.000
_cell.length_b   1.000
_cell.length_c   1.000
_cell.angle_alpha   90.00
_cell.angle_beta   90.00
_cell.angle_gamma   90.00
#
_symmetry.space_group_name_H-M   'P 1'
#
loop_
_entity.id
_entity.type
_entity.pdbx_description
1 polymer ?
#
loop_
_entity_poly.entity_id
_entity_poly.type
_entity_poly.pdbx_seq_one_letter_code
_entity_poly.pdbx_strand_id
1 'polypeptide(L)'
;GVALDTWQAGSNEEFPDFTEIYIGPETADGVVLHALLEGPSIVGAYRFLMTRGKGVVMDIDCSLYLRGAFTRFGVAPLTSMFWFSETMKPTAIDWRPEVHDSDGLSMWTGAGERLWRPLNNPNRVMASAFGDNNPKGFGLMQRDRNYDHYLDNVFYDRRPSVWIEPKGDWGKGAIQLIEIPTDDEIHDNIVVIWAPEKPAVPGASFEYSYRLHWLADEPYPTKLARCVATRLGNGGQPGRPRPKGVRKFMVEFLGEPLAKLPFGVKPEPVLWASRGTFSYVFTEAVFDNVPGHWRAQFDLTVEGSEPVEMRLFLKNGDEVLSENWLYQYHPL
;
A
#
# COMPACT_ATOMS: atom_id res chain seq x y z
N GLY A 1 -4.85 -0.23 -17.51
CA GLY A 1 -4.96 -1.67 -17.81
C GLY A 1 -3.66 -2.42 -17.53
N VAL A 2 -2.54 -1.87 -17.98
CA VAL A 2 -1.18 -2.39 -17.83
C VAL A 2 -0.25 -1.20 -17.57
N ALA A 3 0.92 -1.43 -16.99
CA ALA A 3 1.96 -0.43 -16.76
C ALA A 3 3.27 -0.91 -17.39
N LEU A 4 3.96 -0.06 -18.15
CA LEU A 4 5.09 -0.46 -19.01
C LEU A 4 6.27 0.48 -18.80
N ASP A 5 7.35 -0.03 -18.21
CA ASP A 5 8.57 0.72 -17.90
C ASP A 5 8.32 1.97 -17.02
N THR A 6 7.28 1.94 -16.20
CA THR A 6 6.93 2.99 -15.24
C THR A 6 8.11 3.36 -14.35
N TRP A 7 8.62 4.58 -14.53
CA TRP A 7 9.81 5.11 -13.86
C TRP A 7 11.01 4.14 -13.88
N GLN A 8 11.16 3.40 -14.97
CA GLN A 8 12.26 2.48 -15.16
C GLN A 8 13.52 3.23 -15.64
N ALA A 9 14.61 3.12 -14.89
CA ALA A 9 15.86 3.77 -15.24
C ALA A 9 16.37 3.30 -16.62
N GLY A 10 16.65 4.27 -17.51
CA GLY A 10 17.17 4.00 -18.85
C GLY A 10 16.12 3.61 -19.89
N SER A 11 14.83 3.71 -19.56
CA SER A 11 13.72 3.41 -20.47
C SER A 11 12.68 4.52 -20.42
N ASN A 12 11.91 4.69 -21.51
CA ASN A 12 10.76 5.58 -21.50
C ASN A 12 9.53 4.77 -21.10
N GLU A 13 8.70 5.32 -20.22
CA GLU A 13 7.41 4.75 -19.90
C GLU A 13 6.50 4.76 -21.15
N GLU A 14 5.83 3.64 -21.41
CA GLU A 14 4.86 3.51 -22.50
C GLU A 14 3.44 3.48 -21.93
N PHE A 15 2.59 4.36 -22.43
CA PHE A 15 1.19 4.48 -22.02
C PHE A 15 0.27 3.98 -23.14
N PRO A 16 -0.18 2.71 -23.08
CA PRO A 16 -1.16 2.19 -24.04
C PRO A 16 -2.57 2.67 -23.67
N ASP A 17 -3.42 2.83 -24.68
CA ASP A 17 -4.78 3.33 -24.56
C ASP A 17 -5.81 2.22 -24.79
N PHE A 18 -7.00 2.38 -24.20
CA PHE A 18 -8.17 1.63 -24.65
C PHE A 18 -8.77 2.33 -25.87
N THR A 19 -8.65 1.73 -27.06
CA THR A 19 -9.00 2.35 -28.35
C THR A 19 -10.39 1.99 -28.84
N GLU A 20 -10.87 0.79 -28.52
CA GLU A 20 -12.22 0.33 -28.82
C GLU A 20 -12.91 -0.16 -27.56
N ILE A 21 -14.18 0.23 -27.37
CA ILE A 21 -14.98 -0.13 -26.19
C ILE A 21 -16.35 -0.65 -26.66
N TYR A 22 -16.69 -1.86 -26.22
CA TYR A 22 -17.95 -2.53 -26.55
C TYR A 22 -18.75 -2.77 -25.26
N ILE A 23 -19.85 -2.05 -25.11
CA ILE A 23 -20.68 -2.09 -23.89
C ILE A 23 -21.89 -2.98 -24.15
N GLY A 24 -22.05 -4.03 -23.33
CA GLY A 24 -23.21 -4.90 -23.34
C GLY A 24 -24.41 -4.31 -22.59
N PRO A 25 -25.60 -4.92 -22.71
CA PRO A 25 -26.76 -4.50 -21.92
C PRO A 25 -26.52 -4.73 -20.43
N GLU A 26 -27.19 -3.94 -19.58
CA GLU A 26 -27.26 -4.22 -18.16
C GLU A 26 -28.09 -5.49 -17.92
N THR A 27 -27.57 -6.37 -17.08
CA THR A 27 -28.20 -7.64 -16.69
C THR A 27 -28.32 -7.72 -15.16
N ALA A 28 -29.00 -8.76 -14.66
CA ALA A 28 -29.02 -9.03 -13.21
C ALA A 28 -27.61 -9.24 -12.62
N ASP A 29 -26.64 -9.67 -13.44
CA ASP A 29 -25.27 -9.92 -13.05
C ASP A 29 -24.35 -8.69 -13.19
N GLY A 30 -24.87 -7.57 -13.69
CA GLY A 30 -24.13 -6.32 -13.92
C GLY A 30 -23.99 -5.93 -15.40
N VAL A 31 -23.04 -5.04 -15.68
CA VAL A 31 -22.72 -4.55 -17.03
C VAL A 31 -21.42 -5.18 -17.51
N VAL A 32 -21.46 -5.83 -18.67
CA VAL A 32 -20.25 -6.33 -19.34
C VAL A 32 -19.71 -5.28 -20.30
N LEU A 33 -18.41 -5.01 -20.23
CA LEU A 33 -17.68 -4.15 -21.14
C LEU A 33 -16.48 -4.93 -21.69
N HIS A 34 -16.26 -4.89 -23.00
CA HIS A 34 -15.01 -5.36 -23.60
C HIS A 34 -14.22 -4.14 -24.08
N ALA A 35 -12.89 -4.20 -23.95
CA ALA A 35 -12.03 -3.14 -24.45
C ALA A 35 -10.79 -3.70 -25.16
N LEU A 36 -10.44 -3.08 -26.28
CA LEU A 36 -9.16 -3.30 -26.96
C LEU A 36 -8.15 -2.30 -26.40
N LEU A 37 -7.03 -2.81 -25.87
CA LEU A 37 -5.88 -2.03 -25.44
C LEU A 37 -4.84 -2.03 -26.55
N GLU A 38 -4.38 -0.86 -26.97
CA GLU A 38 -3.34 -0.70 -27.99
C GLU A 38 -2.26 0.27 -27.52
N GLY A 39 -1.01 -0.15 -27.68
CA GLY A 39 0.15 0.72 -27.57
C GLY A 39 1.21 0.32 -28.60
N PRO A 40 2.22 1.15 -28.88
CA PRO A 40 3.27 0.82 -29.86
C PRO A 40 3.84 -0.59 -29.70
N SER A 41 4.08 -1.01 -28.45
CA SER A 41 4.80 -2.23 -28.12
C SER A 41 3.91 -3.32 -27.49
N ILE A 42 2.58 -3.13 -27.45
CA ILE A 42 1.63 -4.08 -26.86
C ILE A 42 0.24 -4.02 -27.52
N VAL A 43 -0.47 -5.14 -27.52
CA VAL A 43 -1.92 -5.17 -27.73
C VAL A 43 -2.56 -6.04 -26.64
N GLY A 44 -3.78 -5.72 -26.23
CA GLY A 44 -4.49 -6.49 -25.22
C GLY A 44 -6.00 -6.50 -25.45
N ALA A 45 -6.65 -7.56 -25.01
CA ALA A 45 -8.11 -7.65 -24.95
C ALA A 45 -8.52 -7.77 -23.48
N TYR A 46 -9.52 -6.99 -23.09
CA TYR A 46 -10.06 -6.99 -21.73
C TYR A 46 -11.56 -7.25 -21.77
N ARG A 47 -12.02 -8.03 -20.79
CA ARG A 47 -13.42 -8.18 -20.44
C ARG A 47 -13.60 -7.71 -19.00
N PHE A 48 -14.50 -6.78 -18.80
CA PHE A 48 -14.92 -6.27 -17.49
C PHE A 48 -16.36 -6.71 -17.27
N LEU A 49 -16.65 -7.30 -16.12
CA LEU A 49 -18.01 -7.44 -15.58
C LEU A 49 -18.10 -6.56 -14.34
N MET A 50 -18.85 -5.47 -14.44
CA MET A 50 -18.94 -4.45 -13.41
C MET A 50 -20.28 -4.56 -12.68
N THR A 51 -20.22 -4.65 -11.36
CA THR A 51 -21.39 -4.70 -10.48
C THR A 51 -21.35 -3.56 -9.49
N ARG A 52 -22.52 -2.95 -9.26
CA ARG A 52 -22.70 -1.89 -8.28
C ARG A 52 -23.41 -2.46 -7.05
N GLY A 53 -22.78 -2.30 -5.89
CA GLY A 53 -23.34 -2.63 -4.58
C GLY A 53 -23.09 -1.49 -3.60
N LYS A 54 -22.50 -1.78 -2.44
CA LYS A 54 -22.01 -0.75 -1.50
C LYS A 54 -20.90 0.13 -2.09
N GLY A 55 -20.15 -0.44 -3.04
CA GLY A 55 -19.21 0.25 -3.90
C GLY A 55 -19.27 -0.35 -5.30
N VAL A 56 -18.14 -0.44 -5.98
CA VAL A 56 -18.05 -1.05 -7.32
C VAL A 56 -17.12 -2.25 -7.28
N VAL A 57 -17.59 -3.38 -7.80
CA VAL A 57 -16.77 -4.59 -7.97
C VAL A 57 -16.65 -4.88 -9.46
N MET A 58 -15.42 -5.10 -9.92
CA MET A 58 -15.13 -5.36 -11.33
C MET A 58 -14.40 -6.69 -11.46
N ASP A 59 -15.03 -7.67 -12.09
CA ASP A 59 -14.37 -8.90 -12.53
C ASP A 59 -13.70 -8.64 -13.88
N ILE A 60 -12.40 -8.83 -13.96
CA ILE A 60 -11.58 -8.51 -15.12
C ILE A 60 -10.86 -9.76 -15.61
N ASP A 61 -11.02 -10.05 -16.89
CA ASP A 61 -10.21 -11.02 -17.62
C ASP A 61 -9.41 -10.24 -18.67
N CYS A 62 -8.11 -10.51 -18.80
CA CYS A 62 -7.30 -9.89 -19.84
C CYS A 62 -6.31 -10.86 -20.48
N SER A 63 -6.08 -10.63 -21.77
CA SER A 63 -5.05 -11.28 -22.57
C SER A 63 -4.18 -10.21 -23.19
N LEU A 64 -2.87 -10.25 -22.93
CA LEU A 64 -1.88 -9.26 -23.36
C LEU A 64 -0.86 -9.93 -24.26
N TYR A 65 -0.49 -9.28 -25.36
CA TYR A 65 0.45 -9.76 -26.35
C TYR A 65 1.50 -8.69 -26.64
N LEU A 66 2.77 -9.03 -26.40
CA LEU A 66 3.86 -8.05 -26.48
C LEU A 66 4.46 -7.99 -27.89
N ARG A 67 4.64 -6.77 -28.39
CA ARG A 67 5.39 -6.44 -29.61
C ARG A 67 6.80 -5.95 -29.30
N GLY A 68 7.00 -5.34 -28.13
CA GLY A 68 8.29 -4.89 -27.62
C GLY A 68 8.76 -5.65 -26.38
N ALA A 69 9.94 -5.28 -25.88
CA ALA A 69 10.47 -5.77 -24.61
C ALA A 69 10.28 -4.71 -23.54
N PHE A 70 10.03 -5.14 -22.30
CA PHE A 70 9.92 -4.25 -21.14
C PHE A 70 10.79 -4.77 -20.01
N THR A 71 11.46 -3.86 -19.30
CA THR A 71 12.21 -4.21 -18.09
C THR A 71 11.27 -4.26 -16.89
N ARG A 72 10.28 -3.37 -16.85
CA ARG A 72 9.22 -3.35 -15.85
C ARG A 72 7.87 -3.53 -16.53
N PHE A 73 7.32 -4.73 -16.43
CA PHE A 73 6.00 -5.06 -16.95
C PHE A 73 5.02 -5.25 -15.80
N GLY A 74 4.04 -4.37 -15.69
CA GLY A 74 3.08 -4.31 -14.60
C GLY A 74 1.66 -4.70 -15.02
N VAL A 75 1.08 -5.66 -14.31
CA VAL A 75 -0.29 -6.14 -14.47
C VAL A 75 -1.14 -5.59 -13.34
N ALA A 76 -2.42 -5.34 -13.63
CA ALA A 76 -3.39 -4.78 -12.69
C ALA A 76 -2.83 -3.53 -11.96
N PRO A 77 -2.39 -2.50 -12.70
CA PRO A 77 -1.81 -1.32 -12.08
C PRO A 77 -2.87 -0.54 -11.30
N LEU A 78 -2.46 0.03 -10.18
CA LEU A 78 -3.20 1.02 -9.41
C LEU A 78 -2.38 2.31 -9.36
N THR A 79 -3.03 3.46 -9.53
CA THR A 79 -2.43 4.77 -9.29
C THR A 79 -3.16 5.48 -8.15
N SER A 80 -2.45 6.32 -7.42
CA SER A 80 -2.99 7.15 -6.34
C SER A 80 -2.09 8.35 -6.11
N MET A 81 -2.53 9.26 -5.25
CA MET A 81 -1.74 10.38 -4.74
C MET A 81 -1.52 10.26 -3.23
N PHE A 82 -0.32 10.58 -2.78
CA PHE A 82 0.07 10.74 -1.38
C PHE A 82 1.05 11.92 -1.23
N TRP A 83 0.61 13.00 -0.57
CA TRP A 83 1.47 14.17 -0.35
C TRP A 83 2.10 14.17 1.05
N PHE A 84 1.29 14.11 2.11
CA PHE A 84 1.75 13.95 3.50
C PHE A 84 0.64 13.39 4.41
N SER A 85 1.05 12.78 5.52
CA SER A 85 0.17 12.24 6.58
C SER A 85 0.69 12.62 7.98
N GLU A 86 0.29 11.89 9.03
CA GLU A 86 0.85 12.08 10.39
C GLU A 86 2.33 11.67 10.54
N THR A 87 2.93 11.22 9.44
CA THR A 87 4.35 10.88 9.32
C THR A 87 5.21 12.15 9.15
N MET A 88 5.79 12.36 7.97
CA MET A 88 6.61 13.52 7.66
C MET A 88 5.79 14.56 6.90
N LYS A 89 5.61 15.74 7.52
CA LYS A 89 5.03 16.92 6.88
C LYS A 89 5.99 18.10 7.02
N PRO A 90 6.39 18.76 5.92
CA PRO A 90 7.19 19.98 6.00
C PRO A 90 6.47 21.06 6.81
N THR A 91 7.23 21.82 7.61
CA THR A 91 6.65 22.80 8.54
C THR A 91 5.87 23.86 7.77
N ALA A 92 4.59 24.02 8.12
CA ALA A 92 3.68 25.04 7.56
C ALA A 92 3.53 25.00 6.03
N ILE A 93 3.69 23.83 5.39
CA ILE A 93 3.46 23.67 3.95
C ILE A 93 1.99 23.78 3.56
N ASP A 94 1.10 23.34 4.45
CA ASP A 94 -0.35 23.32 4.27
C ASP A 94 -1.04 23.39 5.65
N TRP A 95 -2.29 23.83 5.69
CA TRP A 95 -3.11 23.94 6.90
C TRP A 95 -3.78 22.62 7.28
N ARG A 96 -4.02 21.72 6.32
CA ARG A 96 -4.63 20.39 6.51
C ARG A 96 -3.67 19.45 7.23
N PRO A 97 -4.11 18.62 8.17
CA PRO A 97 -3.21 17.67 8.83
C PRO A 97 -2.63 16.65 7.84
N GLU A 98 -3.45 16.14 6.93
CA GLU A 98 -3.11 15.12 5.93
C GLU A 98 -3.72 15.43 4.55
N VAL A 99 -3.03 15.00 3.48
CA VAL A 99 -3.48 15.13 2.09
C VAL A 99 -3.02 13.91 1.30
N HIS A 100 -3.95 12.98 1.04
CA HIS A 100 -3.71 11.75 0.27
C HIS A 100 -5.01 11.05 -0.11
N ASP A 101 -4.94 10.26 -1.19
CA ASP A 101 -6.03 9.41 -1.68
C ASP A 101 -5.96 7.98 -1.13
N SER A 102 -4.79 7.61 -0.61
CA SER A 102 -4.50 6.33 0.03
C SER A 102 -3.37 6.55 1.03
N ASP A 103 -3.42 5.86 2.16
CA ASP A 103 -2.41 5.94 3.23
C ASP A 103 -1.41 4.79 3.21
N GLY A 104 -1.72 3.69 2.51
CA GLY A 104 -0.83 2.53 2.48
C GLY A 104 -1.19 1.46 1.46
N LEU A 105 -0.18 0.63 1.17
CA LEU A 105 -0.31 -0.61 0.43
C LEU A 105 -0.59 -1.76 1.42
N SER A 106 -1.78 -2.36 1.32
CA SER A 106 -2.13 -3.60 2.01
C SER A 106 -1.83 -4.80 1.12
N MET A 107 -1.28 -5.87 1.67
CA MET A 107 -0.96 -7.11 0.94
C MET A 107 -1.33 -8.33 1.75
N TRP A 108 -1.93 -9.32 1.08
CA TRP A 108 -2.15 -10.65 1.59
C TRP A 108 -1.36 -11.65 0.74
N THR A 109 -0.26 -12.13 1.31
CA THR A 109 0.70 -12.92 0.54
C THR A 109 0.19 -14.32 0.22
N GLY A 110 0.80 -14.99 -0.75
CA GLY A 110 0.52 -16.39 -1.05
C GLY A 110 0.77 -17.32 0.15
N ALA A 111 1.80 -17.01 0.94
CA ALA A 111 2.10 -17.69 2.21
C ALA A 111 1.10 -17.37 3.33
N GLY A 112 0.22 -16.39 3.14
CA GLY A 112 -0.84 -16.03 4.08
C GLY A 112 -0.48 -14.93 5.08
N GLU A 113 0.68 -14.29 4.96
CA GLU A 113 1.03 -13.12 5.77
C GLU A 113 0.17 -11.91 5.37
N ARG A 114 -0.15 -11.07 6.36
CA ARG A 114 -0.76 -9.75 6.15
C ARG A 114 0.31 -8.69 6.34
N LEU A 115 0.52 -7.88 5.32
CA LEU A 115 1.52 -6.82 5.29
C LEU A 115 0.82 -5.48 5.08
N TRP A 116 1.29 -4.46 5.79
CA TRP A 116 0.88 -3.09 5.64
C TRP A 116 2.11 -2.21 5.43
N ARG A 117 2.19 -1.56 4.28
CA ARG A 117 3.25 -0.61 3.92
C ARG A 117 2.62 0.78 3.84
N PRO A 118 2.66 1.61 4.91
CA PRO A 118 2.26 3.02 4.81
C PRO A 118 3.02 3.69 3.67
N LEU A 119 2.40 4.60 2.93
CA LEU A 119 3.05 5.30 1.82
C LEU A 119 3.99 6.40 2.33
N ASN A 120 4.95 6.76 1.49
CA ASN A 120 5.83 7.90 1.66
C ASN A 120 5.72 8.84 0.44
N ASN A 121 6.14 10.08 0.66
CA ASN A 121 6.49 11.03 -0.41
C ASN A 121 8.01 11.28 -0.36
N PRO A 122 8.83 10.40 -0.98
CA PRO A 122 10.28 10.47 -0.88
C PRO A 122 10.87 11.65 -1.67
N ASN A 123 12.13 12.01 -1.40
CA ASN A 123 12.82 13.08 -2.13
C ASN A 123 13.41 12.66 -3.49
N ARG A 124 13.31 11.38 -3.82
CA ARG A 124 13.69 10.77 -5.09
C ARG A 124 12.75 9.61 -5.39
N VAL A 125 12.67 9.21 -6.65
CA VAL A 125 11.85 8.06 -7.03
C VAL A 125 12.35 6.80 -6.31
N MET A 126 11.43 6.14 -5.63
CA MET A 126 11.69 4.88 -4.92
C MET A 126 10.85 3.77 -5.54
N ALA A 127 11.47 2.61 -5.76
CA ALA A 127 10.79 1.40 -6.18
C ALA A 127 11.04 0.31 -5.13
N SER A 128 9.98 -0.11 -4.45
CA SER A 128 9.98 -1.23 -3.51
C SER A 128 9.39 -2.46 -4.19
N ALA A 129 9.96 -3.65 -3.95
CA ALA A 129 9.46 -4.90 -4.52
C ALA A 129 9.25 -5.96 -3.43
N PHE A 130 8.05 -6.51 -3.38
CA PHE A 130 7.63 -7.54 -2.45
C PHE A 130 7.43 -8.85 -3.24
N GLY A 131 8.45 -9.70 -3.24
CA GLY A 131 8.41 -10.98 -3.95
C GLY A 131 7.36 -11.92 -3.36
N ASP A 132 6.58 -12.56 -4.22
CA ASP A 132 5.52 -13.50 -3.82
C ASP A 132 5.28 -14.59 -4.87
N ASN A 133 4.53 -15.62 -4.49
CA ASN A 133 4.04 -16.66 -5.37
C ASN A 133 2.55 -16.88 -5.09
N ASN A 134 1.69 -16.58 -6.06
CA ASN A 134 0.23 -16.62 -5.93
C ASN A 134 -0.29 -15.72 -4.79
N PRO A 135 -0.12 -14.38 -4.85
CA PRO A 135 -0.69 -13.48 -3.84
C PRO A 135 -2.21 -13.67 -3.72
N LYS A 136 -2.74 -13.58 -2.50
CA LYS A 136 -4.18 -13.66 -2.23
C LYS A 136 -4.88 -12.32 -2.47
N GLY A 137 -4.12 -11.23 -2.47
CA GLY A 137 -4.55 -9.92 -2.93
C GLY A 137 -3.68 -8.79 -2.40
N PHE A 138 -3.86 -7.62 -2.98
CA PHE A 138 -3.13 -6.41 -2.59
C PHE A 138 -3.88 -5.17 -3.05
N GLY A 139 -3.61 -4.01 -2.45
CA GLY A 139 -4.33 -2.80 -2.82
C GLY A 139 -3.86 -1.55 -2.11
N LEU A 140 -4.20 -0.41 -2.71
CA LEU A 140 -4.02 0.92 -2.12
C LEU A 140 -5.25 1.25 -1.27
N MET A 141 -5.03 1.32 0.04
CA MET A 141 -6.07 1.54 1.03
C MET A 141 -6.08 2.98 1.51
N GLN A 142 -7.25 3.41 1.94
CA GLN A 142 -7.49 4.64 2.68
C GLN A 142 -8.10 4.21 4.02
N ARG A 143 -7.24 3.87 4.98
CA ARG A 143 -7.68 3.39 6.31
C ARG A 143 -8.13 4.55 7.18
N ASP A 144 -7.48 5.69 7.08
CA ASP A 144 -7.96 6.90 7.74
C ASP A 144 -9.17 7.49 7.02
N ARG A 145 -10.26 7.62 7.75
CA ARG A 145 -11.53 8.15 7.28
C ARG A 145 -12.12 9.17 8.25
N ASN A 146 -11.29 9.71 9.15
CA ASN A 146 -11.70 10.76 10.05
C ASN A 146 -11.60 12.12 9.34
N TYR A 147 -12.73 12.81 9.19
CA TYR A 147 -12.76 14.14 8.58
C TYR A 147 -11.78 15.12 9.22
N ASP A 148 -11.59 15.05 10.54
CA ASP A 148 -10.72 15.98 11.29
C ASP A 148 -9.24 15.87 10.90
N HIS A 149 -8.84 14.81 10.19
CA HIS A 149 -7.47 14.64 9.71
C HIS A 149 -7.24 15.27 8.34
N TYR A 150 -8.30 15.61 7.61
CA TYR A 150 -8.23 16.22 6.28
C TYR A 150 -8.79 17.63 6.23
N LEU A 151 -9.89 17.90 6.94
CA LEU A 151 -10.54 19.21 7.08
C LEU A 151 -10.94 19.89 5.75
N ASP A 152 -11.12 19.13 4.68
CA ASP A 152 -11.30 19.64 3.31
C ASP A 152 -12.60 19.14 2.65
N ASN A 153 -13.13 19.91 1.71
CA ASN A 153 -14.33 19.63 0.92
C ASN A 153 -14.07 18.78 -0.33
N VAL A 154 -12.82 18.36 -0.58
CA VAL A 154 -12.50 17.34 -1.60
C VAL A 154 -12.62 15.89 -1.07
N PHE A 155 -13.03 15.74 0.19
CA PHE A 155 -13.45 14.49 0.83
C PHE A 155 -12.45 13.33 0.72
N TYR A 156 -11.18 13.58 1.01
CA TYR A 156 -10.14 12.53 1.10
C TYR A 156 -10.54 11.37 2.02
N ASP A 157 -11.23 11.67 3.13
CA ASP A 157 -11.79 10.70 4.09
C ASP A 157 -12.78 9.70 3.45
N ARG A 158 -13.36 10.07 2.31
CA ARG A 158 -14.37 9.28 1.58
C ARG A 158 -13.85 8.66 0.30
N ARG A 159 -12.61 8.94 -0.09
CA ARG A 159 -12.03 8.34 -1.30
C ARG A 159 -11.96 6.81 -1.12
N PRO A 160 -12.24 6.05 -2.19
CA PRO A 160 -12.34 4.61 -2.10
C PRO A 160 -10.96 3.99 -1.90
N SER A 161 -10.92 2.93 -1.12
CA SER A 161 -9.84 1.95 -1.18
C SER A 161 -10.04 1.06 -2.40
N VAL A 162 -8.96 0.59 -3.01
CA VAL A 162 -9.01 -0.36 -4.13
C VAL A 162 -8.19 -1.61 -3.83
N TRP A 163 -8.83 -2.78 -3.90
CA TRP A 163 -8.21 -4.08 -3.65
C TRP A 163 -8.27 -4.97 -4.90
N ILE A 164 -7.11 -5.50 -5.30
CA ILE A 164 -6.96 -6.53 -6.32
C ILE A 164 -7.02 -7.89 -5.65
N GLU A 165 -7.98 -8.70 -6.07
CA GLU A 165 -8.09 -10.11 -5.78
C GLU A 165 -7.74 -10.92 -7.03
N PRO A 166 -6.54 -11.54 -7.09
CA PRO A 166 -6.18 -12.48 -8.13
C PRO A 166 -7.19 -13.63 -8.25
N LYS A 167 -7.52 -14.02 -9.48
CA LYS A 167 -8.29 -15.25 -9.75
C LYS A 167 -7.38 -16.29 -10.41
N GLY A 168 -7.31 -17.45 -9.79
CA GLY A 168 -6.36 -18.49 -10.17
C GLY A 168 -4.93 -18.17 -9.73
N ASP A 169 -3.99 -18.94 -10.24
CA ASP A 169 -2.58 -18.87 -9.84
C ASP A 169 -1.82 -17.88 -10.72
N TRP A 170 -1.43 -16.75 -10.15
CA TRP A 170 -0.62 -15.72 -10.83
C TRP A 170 0.88 -16.09 -10.94
N GLY A 171 1.29 -17.17 -10.29
CA GLY A 171 2.65 -17.65 -10.26
C GLY A 171 3.58 -16.74 -9.46
N LYS A 172 4.87 -16.83 -9.78
CA LYS A 172 5.94 -16.05 -9.16
C LYS A 172 6.03 -14.66 -9.76
N GLY A 173 6.29 -13.69 -8.90
CA GLY A 173 6.50 -12.30 -9.28
C GLY A 173 6.75 -11.43 -8.06
N ALA A 174 6.47 -10.15 -8.20
CA ALA A 174 6.52 -9.21 -7.09
C ALA A 174 5.39 -8.19 -7.20
N ILE A 175 4.83 -7.82 -6.06
CA ILE A 175 4.07 -6.56 -5.96
C ILE A 175 5.12 -5.45 -5.90
N GLN A 176 5.10 -4.53 -6.86
CA GLN A 176 5.99 -3.37 -6.85
C GLN A 176 5.23 -2.11 -6.49
N LEU A 177 5.82 -1.30 -5.60
CA LEU A 177 5.35 0.01 -5.20
C LEU A 177 6.35 1.06 -5.70
N ILE A 178 5.88 2.01 -6.49
CA ILE A 178 6.65 3.14 -6.99
C ILE A 178 6.13 4.39 -6.30
N GLU A 179 7.02 5.07 -5.58
CA GLU A 179 6.75 6.32 -4.89
C GLU A 179 7.58 7.43 -5.57
N ILE A 180 6.88 8.40 -6.15
CA ILE A 180 7.45 9.50 -6.93
C ILE A 180 7.41 10.76 -6.06
N PRO A 181 8.46 11.59 -6.04
CA PRO A 181 8.42 12.86 -5.33
C PRO A 181 7.32 13.77 -5.88
N THR A 182 6.50 14.34 -5.00
CA THR A 182 5.53 15.38 -5.34
C THR A 182 5.57 16.53 -4.33
N ASP A 183 5.26 17.73 -4.78
CA ASP A 183 5.07 18.93 -3.98
C ASP A 183 3.62 19.46 -4.03
N ASP A 184 2.72 18.75 -4.71
CA ASP A 184 1.32 19.12 -4.91
C ASP A 184 0.40 17.87 -4.96
N GLU A 185 -0.89 18.07 -4.68
CA GLU A 185 -1.95 17.06 -4.64
C GLU A 185 -2.54 16.73 -6.02
N ILE A 186 -2.23 17.53 -7.05
CA ILE A 186 -2.81 17.38 -8.39
C ILE A 186 -2.14 16.29 -9.23
N HIS A 187 -1.00 15.76 -8.77
CA HIS A 187 -0.23 14.73 -9.48
C HIS A 187 -0.28 13.41 -8.70
N ASP A 188 -0.82 12.37 -9.32
CA ASP A 188 -0.66 11.00 -8.83
C ASP A 188 0.83 10.66 -8.79
N ASN A 189 1.30 10.26 -7.62
CA ASN A 189 2.72 9.98 -7.35
C ASN A 189 2.95 8.57 -6.79
N ILE A 190 1.91 7.75 -6.76
CA ILE A 190 1.94 6.38 -6.25
C ILE A 190 1.49 5.44 -7.36
N VAL A 191 2.30 4.41 -7.63
CA VAL A 191 1.94 3.34 -8.55
C VAL A 191 2.18 1.99 -7.90
N VAL A 192 1.19 1.10 -7.96
CA VAL A 192 1.31 -0.30 -7.52
C VAL A 192 1.02 -1.22 -8.68
N ILE A 193 1.88 -2.22 -8.89
CA ILE A 193 1.74 -3.21 -9.97
C ILE A 193 2.03 -4.61 -9.47
N TRP A 194 1.44 -5.62 -10.12
CA TRP A 194 2.02 -6.97 -10.11
C TRP A 194 3.00 -7.13 -11.26
N ALA A 195 4.26 -7.40 -10.94
CA ALA A 195 5.32 -7.66 -11.90
C ALA A 195 5.64 -9.17 -11.92
N PRO A 196 5.17 -9.93 -12.92
CA PRO A 196 5.46 -11.36 -13.00
C PRO A 196 6.95 -11.63 -13.28
N GLU A 197 7.45 -12.78 -12.81
CA GLU A 197 8.83 -13.22 -13.07
C GLU A 197 9.03 -13.61 -14.55
N LYS A 198 7.95 -13.99 -15.25
CA LYS A 198 8.00 -14.34 -16.68
C LYS A 198 8.51 -13.13 -17.50
N PRO A 199 9.57 -13.29 -18.30
CA PRO A 199 10.12 -12.19 -19.09
C PRO A 199 9.12 -11.56 -20.06
N ALA A 200 9.08 -10.22 -20.08
CA ALA A 200 8.27 -9.42 -20.99
C ALA A 200 9.05 -9.09 -22.26
N VAL A 201 9.05 -10.02 -23.22
CA VAL A 201 9.77 -9.93 -24.51
C VAL A 201 8.80 -10.02 -25.71
N PRO A 202 9.20 -9.57 -26.91
CA PRO A 202 8.36 -9.68 -28.11
C PRO A 202 7.86 -11.11 -28.34
N GLY A 203 6.57 -11.24 -28.66
CA GLY A 203 5.90 -12.53 -28.87
C GLY A 203 5.44 -13.22 -27.57
N ALA A 204 5.80 -12.71 -26.39
CA ALA A 204 5.25 -13.21 -25.14
C ALA A 204 3.77 -12.83 -24.99
N SER A 205 2.98 -13.74 -24.43
CA SER A 205 1.60 -13.50 -24.02
C SER A 205 1.40 -13.67 -22.52
N PHE A 206 0.44 -12.93 -21.97
CA PHE A 206 0.06 -12.99 -20.57
C PHE A 206 -1.46 -13.04 -20.45
N GLU A 207 -1.98 -13.96 -19.66
CA GLU A 207 -3.41 -14.11 -19.40
C GLU A 207 -3.63 -14.00 -17.89
N TYR A 208 -4.50 -13.08 -17.49
CA TYR A 208 -4.81 -12.84 -16.08
C TYR A 208 -6.31 -12.65 -15.89
N SER A 209 -6.81 -13.22 -14.81
CA SER A 209 -8.13 -12.92 -14.27
C SER A 209 -7.97 -12.36 -12.86
N TYR A 210 -8.75 -11.34 -12.52
CA TYR A 210 -8.78 -10.75 -11.19
C TYR A 210 -10.09 -10.03 -10.93
N ARG A 211 -10.28 -9.62 -9.68
CA ARG A 211 -11.39 -8.78 -9.23
C ARG A 211 -10.85 -7.52 -8.58
N LEU A 212 -11.34 -6.36 -9.01
CA LEU A 212 -11.15 -5.09 -8.31
C LEU A 212 -12.32 -4.84 -7.38
N HIS A 213 -12.02 -4.48 -6.14
CA HIS A 213 -12.99 -4.03 -5.16
C HIS A 213 -12.74 -2.57 -4.83
N TRP A 214 -13.64 -1.70 -5.27
CA TRP A 214 -13.67 -0.28 -4.90
C TRP A 214 -14.62 -0.12 -3.72
N LEU A 215 -14.07 -0.12 -2.50
CA LEU A 215 -14.82 -0.18 -1.24
C LEU A 215 -14.20 0.76 -0.20
N ALA A 216 -14.86 0.91 0.95
CA ALA A 216 -14.29 1.67 2.07
C ALA A 216 -13.19 0.91 2.82
N ASP A 217 -13.25 -0.42 2.81
CA ASP A 217 -12.33 -1.34 3.49
C ASP A 217 -11.96 -2.51 2.57
N GLU A 218 -10.91 -3.25 2.93
CA GLU A 218 -10.55 -4.50 2.25
C GLU A 218 -11.72 -5.51 2.26
N PRO A 219 -11.96 -6.25 1.16
CA PRO A 219 -13.06 -7.21 1.06
C PRO A 219 -12.89 -8.44 1.95
N TYR A 220 -11.66 -8.71 2.39
CA TYR A 220 -11.27 -9.88 3.18
C TYR A 220 -10.62 -9.47 4.50
N PRO A 221 -11.41 -9.05 5.51
CA PRO A 221 -10.89 -8.53 6.76
C PRO A 221 -10.00 -9.57 7.46
N THR A 222 -8.81 -9.14 7.87
CA THR A 222 -7.92 -9.96 8.69
C THR A 222 -8.49 -10.19 10.10
N LYS A 223 -8.11 -11.32 10.72
CA LYS A 223 -8.35 -11.58 12.15
C LYS A 223 -7.31 -10.92 13.06
N LEU A 224 -6.25 -10.38 12.49
CA LEU A 224 -5.18 -9.69 13.21
C LEU A 224 -5.57 -8.24 13.52
N ALA A 225 -4.91 -7.64 14.50
CA ALA A 225 -4.93 -6.19 14.64
C ALA A 225 -4.26 -5.51 13.43
N ARG A 226 -4.91 -4.46 12.92
CA ARG A 226 -4.43 -3.66 11.78
C ARG A 226 -3.67 -2.45 12.29
N CYS A 227 -2.63 -2.03 11.59
CA CYS A 227 -2.00 -0.74 11.81
C CYS A 227 -3.00 0.36 11.44
N VAL A 228 -3.30 1.26 12.38
CA VAL A 228 -4.26 2.37 12.19
C VAL A 228 -3.59 3.73 12.19
N ALA A 229 -2.35 3.85 12.64
CA ALA A 229 -1.58 5.09 12.52
C ALA A 229 -0.07 4.85 12.57
N THR A 230 0.69 5.70 11.89
CA THR A 230 2.16 5.74 11.95
C THR A 230 2.60 7.18 12.14
N ARG A 231 3.28 7.48 13.26
CA ARG A 231 3.71 8.85 13.58
C ARG A 231 5.20 8.91 13.85
N LEU A 232 5.82 10.01 13.41
CA LEU A 232 7.25 10.25 13.57
C LEU A 232 7.50 11.46 14.48
N GLY A 233 8.61 11.44 15.21
CA GLY A 233 9.02 12.55 16.05
C GLY A 233 10.50 12.53 16.39
N ASN A 234 10.99 13.56 17.09
CA ASN A 234 12.37 13.53 17.57
C ASN A 234 12.54 12.49 18.69
N GLY A 235 13.60 11.69 18.62
CA GLY A 235 13.93 10.63 19.58
C GLY A 235 14.20 11.13 20.99
N GLY A 236 14.42 10.19 21.91
CA GLY A 236 14.75 10.45 23.31
C GLY A 236 13.56 10.57 24.24
N GLN A 237 13.88 10.71 25.52
CA GLN A 237 12.89 10.79 26.60
C GLN A 237 12.27 12.19 26.70
N PRO A 238 10.93 12.29 26.86
CA PRO A 238 10.28 13.56 27.18
C PRO A 238 10.90 14.24 28.40
N GLY A 239 11.06 15.57 28.35
CA GLY A 239 11.63 16.36 29.43
C GLY A 239 13.16 16.30 29.56
N ARG A 240 13.86 15.56 28.69
CA ARG A 240 15.34 15.54 28.63
C ARG A 240 15.84 16.17 27.32
N PRO A 241 17.11 16.61 27.26
CA PRO A 241 17.74 17.02 26.01
C PRO A 241 17.59 15.93 24.94
N ARG A 242 17.10 16.32 23.77
CA ARG A 242 16.81 15.40 22.66
C ARG A 242 18.13 14.98 21.99
N PRO A 243 18.43 13.67 21.87
CA PRO A 243 19.62 13.22 21.16
C PRO A 243 19.51 13.53 19.67
N LYS A 244 20.62 13.95 19.06
CA LYS A 244 20.72 14.16 17.61
C LYS A 244 20.75 12.81 16.89
N GLY A 245 20.17 12.75 15.69
CA GLY A 245 20.21 11.55 14.85
C GLY A 245 19.33 10.39 15.34
N VAL A 246 18.43 10.64 16.30
CA VAL A 246 17.49 9.64 16.80
C VAL A 246 16.08 10.01 16.39
N ARG A 247 15.38 9.07 15.75
CA ARG A 247 14.01 9.23 15.26
C ARG A 247 13.06 8.37 16.10
N LYS A 248 12.00 8.98 16.63
CA LYS A 248 10.93 8.27 17.34
C LYS A 248 9.86 7.82 16.36
N PHE A 249 9.35 6.61 16.58
CA PHE A 249 8.18 6.07 15.90
C PHE A 249 7.12 5.72 16.93
N MET A 250 5.87 6.07 16.61
CA MET A 250 4.67 5.57 17.27
C MET A 250 3.86 4.83 16.20
N VAL A 251 3.68 3.53 16.38
CA VAL A 251 2.87 2.71 15.47
C VAL A 251 1.70 2.15 16.26
N GLU A 252 0.49 2.44 15.81
CA GLU A 252 -0.73 2.07 16.51
C GLU A 252 -1.43 0.92 15.79
N PHE A 253 -1.85 -0.08 16.56
CA PHE A 253 -2.57 -1.25 16.09
C PHE A 253 -3.92 -1.36 16.80
N LEU A 254 -4.94 -1.70 16.04
CA LEU A 254 -6.30 -1.91 16.54
C LEU A 254 -6.86 -3.23 16.02
N GLY A 255 -7.35 -4.06 16.94
CA GLY A 255 -8.11 -5.25 16.58
C GLY A 255 -8.40 -6.18 17.74
N GLU A 256 -9.24 -7.18 17.45
CA GLU A 256 -9.79 -8.10 18.45
C GLU A 256 -8.74 -8.91 19.24
N PRO A 257 -7.64 -9.41 18.65
CA PRO A 257 -6.62 -10.13 19.43
C PRO A 257 -6.02 -9.28 20.55
N LEU A 258 -5.84 -7.98 20.31
CA LEU A 258 -5.32 -7.04 21.30
C LEU A 258 -6.36 -6.69 22.38
N ALA A 259 -7.66 -6.72 22.05
CA ALA A 259 -8.74 -6.48 22.99
C ALA A 259 -8.91 -7.63 24.00
N LYS A 260 -8.45 -8.83 23.63
CA LYS A 260 -8.50 -10.05 24.46
C LYS A 260 -7.32 -10.19 25.42
N LEU A 261 -6.33 -9.28 25.36
CA LEU A 261 -5.20 -9.33 26.28
C LEU A 261 -5.68 -9.20 27.73
N PRO A 262 -5.27 -10.11 28.63
CA PRO A 262 -5.61 -9.99 30.05
C PRO A 262 -5.06 -8.69 30.63
N PHE A 263 -5.74 -8.17 31.66
CA PHE A 263 -5.28 -6.97 32.36
C PHE A 263 -3.83 -7.12 32.83
N GLY A 264 -3.00 -6.11 32.55
CA GLY A 264 -1.57 -6.10 32.89
C GLY A 264 -0.66 -6.82 31.90
N VAL A 265 -1.20 -7.59 30.95
CA VAL A 265 -0.42 -8.21 29.87
C VAL A 265 -0.21 -7.19 28.76
N LYS A 266 1.04 -7.00 28.36
CA LYS A 266 1.42 -6.13 27.25
C LYS A 266 1.88 -6.98 26.07
N PRO A 267 1.46 -6.65 24.83
CA PRO A 267 1.99 -7.33 23.66
C PRO A 267 3.48 -6.97 23.47
N GLU A 268 4.27 -7.93 23.02
CA GLU A 268 5.67 -7.73 22.68
C GLU A 268 5.79 -7.16 21.25
N PRO A 269 6.47 -6.02 21.04
CA PRO A 269 6.80 -5.52 19.72
C PRO A 269 8.02 -6.26 19.16
N VAL A 270 7.83 -6.98 18.06
CA VAL A 270 8.93 -7.64 17.34
C VAL A 270 9.42 -6.71 16.24
N LEU A 271 10.62 -6.14 16.44
CA LEU A 271 11.22 -5.14 15.56
C LEU A 271 12.38 -5.72 14.75
N TRP A 272 12.47 -5.29 13.50
CA TRP A 272 13.63 -5.51 12.64
C TRP A 272 13.90 -4.25 11.82
N ALA A 273 15.18 -3.96 11.57
CA ALA A 273 15.62 -2.92 10.63
C ALA A 273 16.77 -3.43 9.77
N SER A 274 16.85 -2.96 8.53
CA SER A 274 17.97 -3.27 7.63
C SER A 274 19.31 -2.73 8.13
N ARG A 275 19.26 -1.62 8.88
CA ARG A 275 20.41 -1.03 9.59
C ARG A 275 19.97 -0.15 10.75
N GLY A 276 20.93 0.21 11.60
CA GLY A 276 20.68 1.02 12.79
C GLY A 276 20.35 0.18 14.02
N THR A 277 19.99 0.84 15.11
CA THR A 277 19.67 0.19 16.38
C THR A 277 18.41 0.78 17.01
N PHE A 278 17.66 -0.07 17.70
CA PHE A 278 16.46 0.34 18.42
C PHE A 278 16.76 0.62 19.89
N SER A 279 16.10 1.63 20.44
CA SER A 279 16.07 1.94 21.87
C SER A 279 14.68 2.44 22.26
N TYR A 280 14.43 2.67 23.56
CA TYR A 280 13.12 3.16 24.05
C TYR A 280 11.91 2.36 23.54
N VAL A 281 12.08 1.03 23.45
CA VAL A 281 11.08 0.10 22.93
C VAL A 281 10.10 -0.26 24.04
N PHE A 282 8.81 0.05 23.85
CA PHE A 282 7.73 -0.47 24.70
C PHE A 282 6.38 -0.38 24.00
N THR A 283 5.40 -1.07 24.58
CA THR A 283 3.99 -1.03 24.17
C THR A 283 3.12 -0.52 25.31
N GLU A 284 2.06 0.18 24.93
CA GLU A 284 1.04 0.67 25.85
C GLU A 284 -0.33 0.71 25.17
N ALA A 285 -1.40 0.54 25.95
CA ALA A 285 -2.75 0.78 25.45
C ALA A 285 -2.94 2.28 25.20
N VAL A 286 -3.62 2.64 24.12
CA VAL A 286 -3.96 4.03 23.84
C VAL A 286 -5.05 4.47 24.84
N PHE A 287 -4.90 5.67 25.42
CA PHE A 287 -5.82 6.18 26.44
C PHE A 287 -7.00 6.92 25.82
N ASP A 288 -7.77 6.22 24.99
CA ASP A 288 -8.93 6.73 24.25
C ASP A 288 -10.23 5.97 24.55
N ASN A 289 -10.19 5.04 25.51
CA ASN A 289 -11.27 4.11 25.85
C ASN A 289 -11.70 3.17 24.71
N VAL A 290 -10.83 2.90 23.72
CA VAL A 290 -11.08 1.92 22.65
C VAL A 290 -10.38 0.59 22.97
N PRO A 291 -11.13 -0.50 23.28
CA PRO A 291 -10.53 -1.80 23.54
C PRO A 291 -9.73 -2.34 22.35
N GLY A 292 -8.53 -2.86 22.64
CA GLY A 292 -7.64 -3.40 21.62
C GLY A 292 -6.86 -2.37 20.83
N HIS A 293 -6.95 -1.07 21.18
CA HIS A 293 -6.08 -0.05 20.63
C HIS A 293 -4.76 0.03 21.41
N TRP A 294 -3.67 -0.35 20.77
CA TRP A 294 -2.33 -0.35 21.36
C TRP A 294 -1.35 0.41 20.50
N ARG A 295 -0.38 1.04 21.15
CA ARG A 295 0.75 1.71 20.53
C ARG A 295 2.04 0.97 20.84
N ALA A 296 2.84 0.73 19.82
CA ALA A 296 4.26 0.43 19.93
C ALA A 296 5.06 1.71 19.76
N GLN A 297 5.92 2.01 20.72
CA GLN A 297 6.89 3.10 20.63
C GLN A 297 8.30 2.51 20.54
N PHE A 298 9.13 3.10 19.68
CA PHE A 298 10.56 2.86 19.66
C PHE A 298 11.31 4.06 19.09
N ASP A 299 12.60 4.14 19.43
CA ASP A 299 13.55 5.08 18.84
C ASP A 299 14.51 4.32 17.92
N LEU A 300 14.70 4.81 16.70
CA LEU A 300 15.71 4.35 15.76
C LEU A 300 16.90 5.32 15.77
N THR A 301 18.09 4.78 16.01
CA THR A 301 19.36 5.49 15.78
C THR A 301 20.02 4.89 14.54
N VAL A 302 20.32 5.74 13.57
CA VAL A 302 20.94 5.31 12.31
C VAL A 302 21.87 6.39 11.76
N GLU A 303 22.93 5.96 11.10
CA GLU A 303 23.87 6.83 10.39
C GLU A 303 23.63 6.78 8.87
N GLY A 304 24.02 7.86 8.19
CA GLY A 304 23.91 8.02 6.74
C GLY A 304 22.49 8.32 6.24
N SER A 305 22.40 8.68 4.96
CA SER A 305 21.18 9.17 4.30
C SER A 305 20.39 8.09 3.55
N GLU A 306 20.89 6.86 3.50
CA GLU A 306 20.21 5.79 2.75
C GLU A 306 18.88 5.38 3.39
N PRO A 307 17.92 4.82 2.66
CA PRO A 307 16.66 4.37 3.25
C PRO A 307 16.86 3.21 4.22
N VAL A 308 16.11 3.19 5.33
CA VAL A 308 16.08 2.11 6.33
C VAL A 308 14.77 1.36 6.18
N GLU A 309 14.84 0.08 5.82
CA GLU A 309 13.67 -0.80 5.84
C GLU A 309 13.42 -1.24 7.28
N MET A 310 12.17 -1.20 7.72
CA MET A 310 11.76 -1.66 9.04
C MET A 310 10.56 -2.57 8.96
N ARG A 311 10.50 -3.53 9.89
CA ARG A 311 9.34 -4.39 10.13
C ARG A 311 8.96 -4.34 11.61
N LEU A 312 7.67 -4.30 11.88
CA LEU A 312 7.08 -4.40 13.20
C LEU A 312 5.82 -5.26 13.16
N PHE A 313 5.67 -6.15 14.13
CA PHE A 313 4.37 -6.72 14.50
C PHE A 313 4.30 -6.93 16.01
N LEU A 314 3.08 -7.11 16.52
CA LEU A 314 2.82 -7.39 17.92
C LEU A 314 2.53 -8.88 18.12
N LYS A 315 3.07 -9.46 19.20
CA LYS A 315 2.78 -10.84 19.61
C LYS A 315 2.55 -10.97 21.11
N ASN A 316 2.03 -12.10 21.56
CA ASN A 316 2.01 -12.51 22.96
C ASN A 316 2.39 -13.98 23.07
N GLY A 317 3.56 -14.27 23.66
CA GLY A 317 4.16 -15.60 23.55
C GLY A 317 4.44 -15.96 22.09
N ASP A 318 3.84 -17.05 21.62
CA ASP A 318 3.95 -17.52 20.23
C ASP A 318 2.82 -17.01 19.32
N GLU A 319 1.80 -16.35 19.89
CA GLU A 319 0.65 -15.86 19.13
C GLU A 319 0.95 -14.50 18.48
N VAL A 320 0.87 -14.43 17.15
CA VAL A 320 0.92 -13.17 16.40
C VAL A 320 -0.43 -12.45 16.52
N LEU A 321 -0.41 -11.21 17.02
CA LEU A 321 -1.61 -10.44 17.32
C LEU A 321 -1.93 -9.39 16.26
N SER A 322 -0.94 -8.93 15.50
CA SER A 322 -1.12 -7.90 14.47
C SER A 322 -0.61 -8.34 13.11
N GLU A 323 -1.03 -7.63 12.07
CA GLU A 323 -0.34 -7.68 10.77
C GLU A 323 1.09 -7.13 10.87
N ASN A 324 1.87 -7.32 9.81
CA ASN A 324 3.23 -6.80 9.71
C ASN A 324 3.20 -5.38 9.15
N TRP A 325 3.57 -4.41 9.96
CA TRP A 325 3.90 -3.06 9.51
C TRP A 325 5.29 -3.07 8.86
N LEU A 326 5.38 -2.59 7.63
CA LEU A 326 6.60 -2.45 6.85
C LEU A 326 6.80 -0.98 6.53
N TYR A 327 7.93 -0.39 6.87
CA TYR A 327 8.14 1.04 6.64
C TYR A 327 9.54 1.34 6.15
N GLN A 328 9.62 2.16 5.11
CA GLN A 328 10.88 2.68 4.60
C GLN A 328 11.10 4.07 5.20
N TYR A 329 12.02 4.18 6.15
CA TYR A 329 12.40 5.48 6.72
C TYR A 329 13.53 6.10 5.91
N HIS A 330 13.37 7.38 5.54
CA HIS A 330 14.42 8.17 4.91
C HIS A 330 15.05 9.11 5.95
N PRO A 331 16.29 8.83 6.40
CA PRO A 331 17.01 9.75 7.27
C PRO A 331 17.19 11.11 6.60
N LEU A 332 17.04 12.17 7.40
CA LEU A 332 17.24 13.56 6.99
C LEU A 332 18.70 13.97 7.08
#